data_AF-A0A7W1KSX7-F1
#
_entry.id   AF-A0A7W1KSX7-F1
#
_cell.length_a   1.000
_cell.length_b   1.000
_cell.length_c   1.000
_cell.angle_alpha   90.00
_cell.angle_beta   90.00
_cell.angle_gamma   90.00
#
_symmetry.space_group_name_H-M   'P 1'
#
loop_
_entity.id
_entity.type
_entity.pdbx_description
1 polymer ?
#
loop_
_entity_poly.entity_id
_entity_poly.type
_entity_poly.pdbx_seq_one_letter_code
_entity_poly.pdbx_strand_id
1 'polypeptide(L)'
;ADYLTKFEELIESYNSGSRTIQELFEELLTFSRGLNAEEQRHVREQLSEAELTVFDLLTRPGPNLSDKEREEVKKVARQLLQRVRGALVIDWRQRVQARAQVRLAIEDELDEGLPRVYSPELYQQKCSAVFEHIFESSAHLDTRAA
;
A
#
# COMPACT_ATOMS: atom_id res chain seq x y z
N ALA A 1 -21.77 -1.95 -10.20
CA ALA A 1 -21.49 -1.22 -11.44
C ALA A 1 -20.27 -1.85 -12.09
N ASP A 2 -20.23 -1.94 -13.41
CA ASP A 2 -19.10 -2.53 -14.12
C ASP A 2 -18.05 -1.45 -14.40
N TYR A 3 -17.16 -1.27 -13.43
CA TYR A 3 -16.11 -0.25 -13.45
C TYR A 3 -15.00 -0.55 -14.46
N LEU A 4 -14.82 -1.82 -14.83
CA LEU A 4 -13.82 -2.26 -15.80
C LEU A 4 -14.22 -1.79 -17.21
N THR A 5 -15.46 -2.09 -17.62
CA THR A 5 -16.01 -1.64 -18.90
C THR A 5 -15.89 -0.13 -19.08
N LYS A 6 -16.22 0.64 -18.04
CA LYS A 6 -16.15 2.10 -18.09
C LYS A 6 -14.71 2.64 -18.14
N PHE A 7 -13.75 1.92 -17.55
CA PHE A 7 -12.33 2.27 -17.63
C PHE A 7 -11.75 1.96 -19.02
N GLU A 8 -12.11 0.82 -19.60
CA GLU A 8 -11.70 0.42 -20.95
C GLU A 8 -12.21 1.41 -22.01
N GLU A 9 -13.46 1.88 -21.88
CA GLU A 9 -14.04 2.93 -22.75
C GLU A 9 -13.25 4.26 -22.68
N LEU A 10 -12.77 4.64 -21.49
CA LEU A 10 -11.97 5.86 -21.32
C LEU A 10 -10.59 5.73 -21.99
N ILE A 11 -9.93 4.57 -21.85
CA ILE A 11 -8.64 4.30 -22.47
C ILE A 11 -8.78 4.23 -24.00
N GLU A 12 -9.84 3.58 -24.49
CA GLU A 12 -10.09 3.42 -25.92
C GLU A 12 -10.44 4.76 -26.61
N SER A 13 -11.22 5.62 -25.94
CA SER A 13 -11.52 6.97 -26.45
C SER A 13 -10.28 7.86 -26.54
N TYR A 14 -9.32 7.74 -25.63
CA TYR A 14 -8.02 8.42 -25.75
C TYR A 14 -7.15 7.82 -26.86
N ASN A 15 -7.00 6.49 -26.91
CA ASN A 15 -6.16 5.80 -27.89
C ASN A 15 -6.65 5.99 -29.33
N SER A 16 -7.96 6.14 -29.53
CA SER A 16 -8.58 6.46 -30.83
C SER A 16 -8.42 7.94 -31.24
N GLY A 17 -7.86 8.79 -30.38
CA GLY A 17 -7.73 10.22 -30.60
C GLY A 17 -9.04 11.00 -30.54
N SER A 18 -10.14 10.34 -30.10
CA SER A 18 -11.45 10.98 -29.95
C SER A 18 -11.53 11.90 -28.73
N ARG A 19 -10.52 11.87 -27.85
CA ARG A 19 -10.40 12.73 -26.67
C ARG A 19 -8.98 13.22 -26.48
N THR A 20 -8.86 14.42 -25.97
CA THR A 20 -7.59 14.99 -25.53
C THR A 20 -7.16 14.39 -24.19
N ILE A 21 -5.87 14.47 -23.88
CA ILE A 21 -5.32 14.06 -22.58
C ILE A 21 -6.01 14.80 -21.41
N GLN A 22 -6.44 16.05 -21.63
CA GLN A 22 -7.14 16.87 -20.66
C GLN A 22 -8.56 16.34 -20.37
N GLU A 23 -9.33 16.00 -21.41
CA GLU A 23 -10.67 15.45 -21.28
C GLU A 23 -10.67 14.06 -20.65
N LEU A 24 -9.68 13.22 -21.01
CA LEU A 24 -9.46 11.92 -20.36
C LEU A 24 -9.24 12.11 -18.84
N PHE A 25 -8.44 13.08 -18.45
CA PHE A 25 -8.12 13.34 -17.06
C PHE A 25 -9.36 13.82 -16.25
N GLU A 26 -10.18 14.71 -16.81
CA GLU A 26 -11.40 15.20 -16.16
C GLU A 26 -12.46 14.10 -15.98
N GLU A 27 -12.58 13.18 -16.94
CA GLU A 27 -13.50 12.05 -16.82
C GLU A 27 -13.00 10.97 -15.87
N LEU A 28 -11.70 10.71 -15.81
CA LEU A 28 -11.11 9.83 -14.80
C LEU A 28 -11.32 10.39 -13.39
N LEU A 29 -11.22 11.71 -13.21
CA LEU A 29 -11.56 12.39 -11.96
C LEU A 29 -13.05 12.25 -11.60
N THR A 30 -13.94 12.38 -12.58
CA THR A 30 -15.39 12.25 -12.37
C THR A 30 -15.78 10.80 -12.07
N PHE A 31 -15.16 9.84 -12.75
CA PHE A 31 -15.30 8.41 -12.49
C PHE A 31 -14.84 8.05 -11.06
N SER A 32 -13.70 8.59 -10.63
CA SER A 32 -13.19 8.44 -9.26
C SER A 32 -14.16 8.96 -8.20
N ARG A 33 -14.86 10.07 -8.46
CA ARG A 33 -15.88 10.63 -7.54
C ARG A 33 -17.14 9.76 -7.42
N GLY A 34 -17.34 8.81 -8.34
CA GLY A 34 -18.45 7.83 -8.30
C GLY A 34 -18.12 6.54 -7.55
N LEU A 35 -16.87 6.36 -7.11
CA LEU A 35 -16.43 5.21 -6.32
C LEU A 35 -16.80 5.36 -4.83
N ASN A 36 -16.82 4.26 -4.08
CA ASN A 36 -17.19 4.28 -2.66
C ASN A 36 -16.14 5.01 -1.79
N ALA A 37 -16.45 5.31 -0.51
CA ALA A 37 -15.60 6.13 0.35
C ALA A 37 -14.19 5.56 0.58
N GLU A 38 -14.05 4.24 0.52
CA GLU A 38 -12.78 3.54 0.63
C GLU A 38 -11.97 3.74 -0.66
N GLU A 39 -12.57 3.42 -1.81
CA GLU A 39 -12.02 3.62 -3.18
C GLU A 39 -11.62 5.08 -3.48
N GLN A 40 -12.40 6.07 -3.00
CA GLN A 40 -12.04 7.49 -3.11
C GLN A 40 -10.79 7.85 -2.31
N ARG A 41 -10.57 7.18 -1.17
CA ARG A 41 -9.35 7.35 -0.36
C ARG A 41 -8.13 6.81 -1.10
N HIS A 42 -8.23 5.70 -1.82
CA HIS A 42 -7.15 5.17 -2.66
C HIS A 42 -6.71 6.13 -3.75
N VAL A 43 -7.67 6.75 -4.44
CA VAL A 43 -7.37 7.74 -5.48
C VAL A 43 -6.76 9.01 -4.88
N ARG A 44 -7.26 9.46 -3.72
CA ARG A 44 -6.74 10.66 -3.04
C ARG A 44 -5.34 10.46 -2.46
N GLU A 45 -5.01 9.25 -2.01
CA GLU A 45 -3.71 8.93 -1.40
C GLU A 45 -2.72 8.31 -2.39
N GLN A 46 -3.16 7.94 -3.61
CA GLN A 46 -2.39 7.21 -4.62
C GLN A 46 -1.79 5.90 -4.07
N LEU A 47 -2.56 5.15 -3.29
CA LEU A 47 -2.13 3.90 -2.65
C LEU A 47 -3.17 2.80 -2.89
N SER A 48 -2.71 1.57 -3.13
CA SER A 48 -3.55 0.36 -3.10
C SER A 48 -4.02 0.04 -1.67
N GLU A 49 -4.93 -0.94 -1.52
CA GLU A 49 -5.52 -1.31 -0.21
C GLU A 49 -4.52 -1.81 0.79
N ALA A 50 -3.64 -2.70 0.33
CA ALA A 50 -2.54 -3.18 1.13
C ALA A 50 -1.62 -2.01 1.53
N GLU A 51 -1.32 -1.10 0.61
CA GLU A 51 -0.44 0.05 0.89
C GLU A 51 -1.09 1.04 1.87
N LEU A 52 -2.39 1.30 1.76
CA LEU A 52 -3.15 2.11 2.72
C LEU A 52 -3.18 1.47 4.10
N THR A 53 -3.32 0.16 4.18
CA THR A 53 -3.32 -0.57 5.45
C THR A 53 -1.97 -0.45 6.14
N VAL A 54 -0.88 -0.68 5.41
CA VAL A 54 0.49 -0.47 5.92
C VAL A 54 0.69 1.00 6.32
N PHE A 55 0.28 1.95 5.50
CA PHE A 55 0.35 3.37 5.83
C PHE A 55 -0.41 3.71 7.14
N ASP A 56 -1.60 3.16 7.33
CA ASP A 56 -2.38 3.36 8.55
C ASP A 56 -1.71 2.71 9.77
N LEU A 57 -1.13 1.52 9.63
CA LEU A 57 -0.31 0.89 10.69
C LEU A 57 0.87 1.78 11.08
N LEU A 58 1.54 2.40 10.11
CA LEU A 58 2.68 3.30 10.36
C LEU A 58 2.26 4.63 10.97
N THR A 59 1.04 5.10 10.75
CA THR A 59 0.59 6.42 11.20
C THR A 59 -0.34 6.39 12.41
N ARG A 60 -0.87 5.22 12.81
CA ARG A 60 -1.87 5.11 13.87
C ARG A 60 -1.59 3.95 14.84
N PRO A 61 -1.52 4.21 16.16
CA PRO A 61 -1.17 5.50 16.76
C PRO A 61 0.23 5.94 16.29
N GLY A 62 0.46 7.22 16.02
CA GLY A 62 1.73 7.70 15.45
C GLY A 62 2.05 9.14 15.85
N PRO A 63 3.23 9.66 15.47
CA PRO A 63 3.57 11.05 15.74
C PRO A 63 2.71 11.96 14.85
N ASN A 64 2.65 13.25 15.19
CA ASN A 64 2.09 14.24 14.27
C ASN A 64 3.03 14.39 13.07
N LEU A 65 2.52 14.16 11.87
CA LEU A 65 3.29 14.27 10.62
C LEU A 65 2.94 15.57 9.90
N SER A 66 3.96 16.26 9.39
CA SER A 66 3.78 17.27 8.35
C SER A 66 3.36 16.64 7.03
N ASP A 67 2.86 17.43 6.08
CA ASP A 67 2.49 16.93 4.75
C ASP A 67 3.66 16.25 4.03
N LYS A 68 4.88 16.78 4.20
CA LYS A 68 6.09 16.19 3.60
C LYS A 68 6.43 14.84 4.23
N GLU A 69 6.42 14.75 5.55
CA GLU A 69 6.69 13.49 6.27
C GLU A 69 5.61 12.45 5.97
N ARG A 70 4.37 12.89 5.76
CA ARG A 70 3.28 12.02 5.34
C ARG A 70 3.54 11.41 3.97
N GLU A 71 4.03 12.18 3.00
CA GLU A 71 4.43 11.67 1.69
C GLU A 71 5.63 10.70 1.78
N GLU A 72 6.58 10.95 2.67
CA GLU A 72 7.68 10.01 2.97
C GLU A 72 7.12 8.67 3.47
N VAL A 73 6.22 8.68 4.45
CA VAL A 73 5.59 7.45 4.98
C VAL A 73 4.76 6.71 3.91
N LYS A 74 4.10 7.44 2.99
CA LYS A 74 3.42 6.79 1.85
C LYS A 74 4.40 6.07 0.94
N LYS A 75 5.54 6.69 0.64
CA LYS A 75 6.59 6.08 -0.19
C LYS A 75 7.11 4.80 0.46
N VAL A 76 7.38 4.84 1.77
CA VAL A 76 7.78 3.67 2.57
C VAL A 76 6.74 2.56 2.47
N ALA A 77 5.45 2.87 2.62
CA ALA A 77 4.40 1.85 2.55
C ALA A 77 4.39 1.11 1.19
N ARG A 78 4.61 1.83 0.07
CA ARG A 78 4.72 1.23 -1.27
C ARG A 78 5.96 0.35 -1.39
N GLN A 79 7.13 0.88 -1.03
CA GLN A 79 8.42 0.20 -1.17
C GLN A 79 8.48 -1.05 -0.28
N LEU A 80 7.96 -0.95 0.94
CA LEU A 80 7.89 -2.05 1.89
C LEU A 80 7.11 -3.24 1.34
N LEU A 81 5.93 -3.01 0.75
CA LEU A 81 5.15 -4.09 0.17
C LEU A 81 5.82 -4.71 -1.06
N GLN A 82 6.50 -3.93 -1.89
CA GLN A 82 7.28 -4.46 -3.00
C GLN A 82 8.41 -5.36 -2.49
N ARG A 83 9.15 -4.91 -1.48
CA ARG A 83 10.29 -5.61 -0.89
C ARG A 83 9.86 -6.89 -0.16
N VAL A 84 8.83 -6.82 0.67
CA VAL A 84 8.28 -7.99 1.38
C VAL A 84 7.77 -9.04 0.39
N ARG A 85 7.03 -8.65 -0.66
CA ARG A 85 6.54 -9.62 -1.67
C ARG A 85 7.65 -10.44 -2.31
N GLY A 86 8.82 -9.84 -2.53
CA GLY A 86 10.00 -10.56 -3.04
C GLY A 86 10.62 -11.55 -2.03
N ALA A 87 10.42 -11.33 -0.73
CA ALA A 87 10.95 -12.17 0.35
C ALA A 87 10.01 -13.32 0.76
N LEU A 88 8.73 -13.28 0.39
CA LEU A 88 7.73 -14.31 0.71
C LEU A 88 7.92 -15.55 -0.17
N VAL A 89 8.76 -16.49 0.29
CA VAL A 89 8.94 -17.82 -0.31
C VAL A 89 7.86 -18.81 0.14
N ILE A 90 7.74 -19.96 -0.53
CA ILE A 90 6.82 -21.05 -0.14
C ILE A 90 7.11 -21.48 1.32
N ASP A 91 6.05 -21.70 2.11
CA ASP A 91 6.09 -22.06 3.54
C ASP A 91 6.88 -21.09 4.43
N TRP A 92 7.05 -19.82 4.02
CA TRP A 92 7.88 -18.88 4.78
C TRP A 92 7.44 -18.73 6.24
N ARG A 93 6.13 -18.84 6.54
CA ARG A 93 5.59 -18.76 7.91
C ARG A 93 6.07 -19.90 8.82
N GLN A 94 6.30 -21.08 8.24
CA GLN A 94 6.75 -22.26 8.98
C GLN A 94 8.27 -22.22 9.22
N ARG A 95 9.02 -21.57 8.33
CA ARG A 95 10.48 -21.52 8.38
C ARG A 95 10.98 -20.34 9.22
N VAL A 96 11.72 -20.63 10.28
CA VAL A 96 12.30 -19.59 11.17
C VAL A 96 13.17 -18.61 10.39
N GLN A 97 14.01 -19.10 9.47
CA GLN A 97 14.91 -18.26 8.67
C GLN A 97 14.14 -17.32 7.73
N ALA A 98 13.07 -17.79 7.09
CA ALA A 98 12.28 -16.97 6.18
C ALA A 98 11.50 -15.88 6.94
N ARG A 99 10.95 -16.20 8.13
CA ARG A 99 10.37 -15.19 9.02
C ARG A 99 11.39 -14.13 9.45
N ALA A 100 12.62 -14.53 9.78
CA ALA A 100 13.67 -13.59 10.13
C ALA A 100 14.05 -12.67 8.96
N GLN A 101 14.13 -13.21 7.73
CA GLN A 101 14.38 -12.41 6.52
C GLN A 101 13.28 -11.38 6.26
N VAL A 102 12.00 -11.76 6.42
CA VAL A 102 10.88 -10.81 6.29
C VAL A 102 10.96 -9.73 7.36
N ARG A 103 11.30 -10.09 8.60
CA ARG A 103 11.45 -9.11 9.68
C ARG A 103 12.57 -8.11 9.41
N LEU A 104 13.74 -8.59 8.98
CA LEU A 104 14.86 -7.73 8.59
C LEU A 104 14.49 -6.81 7.43
N ALA A 105 13.81 -7.33 6.40
CA ALA A 105 13.36 -6.51 5.28
C ALA A 105 12.39 -5.39 5.69
N ILE A 106 11.57 -5.63 6.72
CA ILE A 106 10.69 -4.61 7.31
C ILE A 106 11.49 -3.58 8.09
N GLU A 107 12.40 -4.03 8.95
CA GLU A 107 13.26 -3.17 9.76
C GLU A 107 14.13 -2.27 8.87
N ASP A 108 14.85 -2.84 7.90
CA ASP A 108 15.71 -2.09 6.97
C ASP A 108 14.94 -1.00 6.21
N GLU A 109 13.76 -1.33 5.66
CA GLU A 109 12.96 -0.36 4.90
C GLU A 109 12.40 0.76 5.80
N LEU A 110 11.98 0.43 7.02
CA LEU A 110 11.45 1.41 7.95
C LEU A 110 12.56 2.31 8.51
N ASP A 111 13.76 1.78 8.75
CA ASP A 111 14.92 2.54 9.23
C ASP A 111 15.42 3.52 8.15
N GLU A 112 15.49 3.06 6.89
CA GLU A 112 15.90 3.89 5.75
C GLU A 112 14.87 4.99 5.42
N GLY A 113 13.59 4.71 5.62
CA GLY A 113 12.51 5.50 5.03
C GLY A 113 11.64 6.31 5.99
N LEU A 114 11.54 5.92 7.27
CA LEU A 114 10.68 6.66 8.20
C LEU A 114 11.28 8.01 8.58
N PRO A 115 10.45 9.06 8.71
CA PRO A 115 10.89 10.36 9.19
C PRO A 115 11.45 10.30 10.63
N ARG A 116 12.30 11.26 10.98
CA ARG A 116 12.94 11.36 12.31
C ARG A 116 11.99 11.57 13.49
N VAL A 117 10.73 11.90 13.23
CA VAL A 117 9.71 12.05 14.28
C VAL A 117 9.29 10.72 14.91
N TYR A 118 9.67 9.59 14.31
CA TYR A 118 9.49 8.27 14.91
C TYR A 118 10.60 8.02 15.93
N SER A 119 10.24 7.87 17.21
CA SER A 119 11.20 7.47 18.24
C SER A 119 11.63 6.00 18.04
N PRO A 120 12.78 5.58 18.60
CA PRO A 120 13.22 4.18 18.53
C PRO A 120 12.16 3.18 19.03
N GLU A 121 11.44 3.54 20.09
CA GLU A 121 10.37 2.71 20.64
C GLU A 121 9.18 2.61 19.68
N LEU A 122 8.79 3.73 19.07
CA LEU A 122 7.69 3.75 18.11
C LEU A 122 8.06 3.00 16.84
N TYR A 123 9.29 3.17 16.35
CA TYR A 123 9.85 2.41 15.24
C TYR A 123 9.73 0.89 15.47
N GLN A 124 10.15 0.41 16.64
CA GLN A 124 10.05 -1.02 16.99
C GLN A 124 8.60 -1.52 17.06
N GLN A 125 7.69 -0.68 17.57
CA GLN A 125 6.26 -0.99 17.55
C GLN A 125 5.73 -1.08 16.12
N LYS A 126 6.16 -0.19 15.23
CA LYS A 126 5.75 -0.20 13.81
C LYS A 126 6.28 -1.41 13.07
N CYS A 127 7.55 -1.78 13.27
CA CYS A 127 8.12 -3.00 12.71
C CYS A 127 7.31 -4.23 13.13
N SER A 128 6.96 -4.32 14.42
CA SER A 128 6.20 -5.45 14.96
C SER A 128 4.77 -5.49 14.39
N ALA A 129 4.06 -4.37 14.37
CA ALA A 129 2.69 -4.29 13.86
C ALA A 129 2.61 -4.64 12.36
N VAL A 130 3.56 -4.16 11.56
CA VAL A 130 3.60 -4.49 10.12
C VAL A 130 3.93 -5.97 9.91
N PHE A 131 4.89 -6.52 10.66
CA PHE A 131 5.21 -7.94 10.60
C PHE A 131 4.01 -8.83 10.96
N GLU A 132 3.30 -8.51 12.04
CA GLU A 132 2.09 -9.21 12.46
C GLU A 132 1.02 -9.16 11.36
N HIS A 133 0.75 -7.98 10.80
CA HIS A 133 -0.21 -7.82 9.72
C HIS A 133 0.15 -8.66 8.47
N ILE A 134 1.42 -8.70 8.06
CA ILE A 134 1.88 -9.53 6.93
C ILE A 134 1.73 -11.03 7.26
N PHE A 135 2.05 -11.42 8.48
CA PHE A 135 1.93 -12.80 8.95
C PHE A 135 0.46 -13.27 8.96
N GLU A 136 -0.47 -12.41 9.37
CA GLU A 136 -1.91 -12.71 9.39
C GLU A 136 -2.56 -12.67 8.01
N SER A 137 -2.23 -11.66 7.19
CA SER A 137 -2.81 -11.49 5.85
C SER A 137 -2.46 -12.65 4.90
N SER A 138 -1.30 -13.27 5.10
CA SER A 138 -0.89 -14.47 4.35
C SER A 138 -1.59 -15.75 4.83
N ALA A 139 -2.11 -15.80 6.06
CA ALA A 139 -2.92 -16.91 6.54
C ALA A 139 -4.26 -17.01 5.80
N HIS A 140 -4.83 -15.87 5.38
CA HIS A 140 -6.11 -15.81 4.68
C HIS A 140 -6.03 -16.29 3.22
N LEU A 141 -4.84 -16.32 2.62
CA LEU A 141 -4.59 -16.89 1.28
C LEU A 141 -4.50 -18.42 1.33
N ASP A 142 -3.96 -18.99 2.41
CA ASP A 142 -3.82 -20.44 2.56
C ASP A 142 -5.17 -21.14 2.85
N THR A 143 -6.12 -20.45 3.48
CA THR A 143 -7.47 -21.01 3.76
C THR A 143 -8.38 -21.06 2.54
N ARG A 144 -8.10 -20.31 1.46
CA ARG A 144 -8.89 -20.37 0.20
C ARG A 144 -8.38 -21.43 -0.77
N ALA A 145 -7.24 -22.07 -0.46
CA ALA A 145 -6.60 -23.09 -1.28
C ALA A 145 -6.67 -24.50 -0.69
N ALA A 146 -7.41 -24.69 0.41
CA ALA A 146 -7.68 -25.97 1.08
C ALA A 146 -9.17 -26.30 1.05
#